data_AF-A0A086ZPB9-F1
#
_entry.id   AF-A0A086ZPB9-F1
#
_cell.length_a   1.000
_cell.length_b   1.000
_cell.length_c   1.000
_cell.angle_alpha   90.00
_cell.angle_beta   90.00
_cell.angle_gamma   90.00
#
_symmetry.space_group_name_H-M   'P 1'
#
loop_
_entity.id
_entity.type
_entity.pdbx_description
1 polymer ?
#
loop_
_entity_poly.entity_id
_entity_poly.type
_entity_poly.pdbx_seq_one_letter_code
_entity_poly.pdbx_strand_id
1 'polypeptide(L)'
;MIDAEAFIAQHGLAVGQDAGGDVSETGLSVDADRSHPAIPAQDDDAVPQHHDRHSGRRTRRSSWGAHGASRQKTLDDPCDIDACREAALRLLDCSDRSSHALRERLIGKGYDETVADSVVVRLAEVGLINDEAYAQSVVRYCAGRMLGERGTLLELSRKGVDRALAQQAVNQARDAGVFIDSAWELGRRVAMRTAGLDPQVRRRRFWSAGGRKGHSPDVLRDVSESLFGDRPQ
;
A
#
# COMPACT_ATOMS: atom_id res chain seq x y z
N MET A 1 4.81 44.32 1.26
CA MET A 1 5.59 43.86 2.41
C MET A 1 4.80 44.30 3.62
N ILE A 2 4.06 43.37 4.23
CA ILE A 2 3.13 43.68 5.33
C ILE A 2 3.92 43.52 6.63
N ASP A 3 3.84 44.54 7.47
CA ASP A 3 4.60 44.70 8.71
C ASP A 3 4.25 43.59 9.72
N ALA A 4 5.25 42.87 10.19
CA ALA A 4 5.07 41.64 10.98
C ALA A 4 4.42 41.91 12.35
N GLU A 5 4.52 43.13 12.85
CA GLU A 5 3.95 43.52 14.15
C GLU A 5 2.42 43.71 14.10
N ALA A 6 1.85 44.06 12.93
CA ALA A 6 0.40 44.27 12.80
C ALA A 6 -0.40 42.96 12.76
N PHE A 7 0.22 41.84 12.34
CA PHE A 7 -0.46 40.53 12.26
C PHE A 7 -0.64 39.87 13.63
N ILE A 8 0.34 40.03 14.52
CA ILE A 8 0.34 39.40 15.86
C ILE A 8 -0.70 40.03 16.79
N ALA A 9 -1.04 41.31 16.59
CA ALA A 9 -2.07 42.00 17.36
C ALA A 9 -3.51 41.58 16.98
N GLN A 10 -3.72 41.01 15.78
CA GLN A 10 -5.06 40.70 15.25
C GLN A 10 -5.48 39.24 15.42
N HIS A 11 -4.53 38.36 15.77
CA HIS A 11 -4.78 36.95 16.09
C HIS A 11 -4.13 36.58 17.42
N GLY A 12 -4.87 36.84 18.50
CA GLY A 12 -4.49 36.49 19.87
C GLY A 12 -4.23 35.00 20.04
N LEU A 13 -2.96 34.66 20.29
CA LEU A 13 -2.53 33.32 20.70
C LEU A 13 -2.69 33.20 22.22
N ALA A 14 -3.73 32.49 22.63
CA ALA A 14 -3.90 32.02 24.00
C ALA A 14 -2.83 30.96 24.30
N VAL A 15 -1.89 31.30 25.16
CA VAL A 15 -0.97 30.37 25.82
C VAL A 15 -1.77 29.63 26.90
N GLY A 16 -2.10 28.37 26.64
CA GLY A 16 -2.67 27.45 27.63
C GLY A 16 -1.58 26.56 28.22
N GLN A 17 -1.20 26.85 29.46
CA GLN A 17 -0.45 25.95 30.33
C GLN A 17 -1.42 24.94 30.93
N ASP A 18 -1.13 23.64 30.83
CA ASP A 18 -1.66 22.63 31.76
C ASP A 18 -0.77 21.38 31.71
N ALA A 19 0.18 21.31 32.65
CA ALA A 19 0.95 20.12 32.97
C ALA A 19 0.78 19.86 34.47
N GLY A 20 -0.01 18.85 34.81
CA GLY A 20 -0.27 18.41 36.18
C GLY A 20 -0.63 16.93 36.17
N GLY A 21 0.36 16.08 35.93
CA GLY A 21 0.25 14.63 36.05
C GLY A 21 0.48 14.22 37.50
N ASP A 22 -0.58 13.70 38.10
CA ASP A 22 -0.65 13.04 39.40
C ASP A 22 -0.20 11.57 39.27
N VAL A 23 0.76 11.13 40.09
CA VAL A 23 1.03 9.72 40.36
C VAL A 23 1.69 9.58 41.73
N SER A 24 0.90 9.17 42.72
CA SER A 24 1.40 8.60 43.96
C SER A 24 0.50 7.46 44.43
N GLU A 25 1.10 6.28 44.47
CA GLU A 25 0.93 5.16 45.41
C GLU A 25 -0.46 4.78 45.95
N THR A 26 -0.81 3.52 45.73
CA THR A 26 -1.22 2.50 46.74
C THR A 26 -1.70 1.28 45.93
N GLY A 27 -1.16 0.08 46.04
CA GLY A 27 -0.88 -0.65 47.26
C GLY A 27 -2.19 -1.22 47.80
N LEU A 28 -2.67 -2.36 47.29
CA LEU A 28 -3.50 -3.28 48.06
C LEU A 28 -3.57 -4.67 47.39
N SER A 29 -2.90 -5.62 48.03
CA SER A 29 -3.09 -7.06 47.98
C SER A 29 -4.42 -7.46 48.62
N VAL A 30 -5.21 -8.31 47.97
CA VAL A 30 -6.19 -9.17 48.66
C VAL A 30 -6.32 -10.50 47.92
N ASP A 31 -5.86 -11.56 48.57
CA ASP A 31 -6.21 -12.96 48.31
C ASP A 31 -7.71 -13.19 48.50
N ALA A 32 -8.33 -14.04 47.67
CA ALA A 32 -9.17 -15.15 48.11
C ALA A 32 -10.00 -15.72 46.95
N ASP A 33 -9.71 -16.98 46.66
CA ASP A 33 -10.68 -18.08 46.68
C ASP A 33 -12.01 -17.87 45.92
N ARG A 34 -12.14 -18.56 44.78
CA ARG A 34 -13.39 -19.24 44.43
C ARG A 34 -13.16 -20.33 43.38
N SER A 35 -13.46 -21.53 43.84
CA SER A 35 -13.46 -22.82 43.17
C SER A 35 -14.22 -22.80 41.83
N HIS A 36 -13.59 -23.34 40.78
CA HIS A 36 -14.27 -23.72 39.54
C HIS A 36 -14.78 -25.17 39.64
N PRO A 37 -16.10 -25.43 39.51
CA PRO A 37 -16.59 -26.79 39.36
C PRO A 37 -16.42 -27.30 37.93
N ALA A 38 -16.10 -28.60 37.85
CA ALA A 38 -15.84 -29.39 36.66
C ALA A 38 -17.01 -29.45 35.67
N ILE A 39 -16.69 -29.41 34.37
CA ILE A 39 -17.60 -29.74 33.27
C ILE A 39 -17.52 -31.26 33.04
N PRO A 40 -18.63 -32.02 33.10
CA PRO A 40 -18.61 -33.46 32.84
C PRO A 40 -18.61 -33.77 31.33
N ALA A 41 -17.83 -34.79 30.98
CA ALA A 41 -17.78 -35.44 29.68
C ALA A 41 -18.99 -36.35 29.46
N GLN A 42 -19.47 -36.42 28.22
CA GLN A 42 -20.32 -37.50 27.72
C GLN A 42 -19.88 -37.85 26.28
N ASP A 43 -19.28 -39.04 26.15
CA ASP A 43 -19.31 -39.91 24.97
C ASP A 43 -20.79 -40.32 24.71
N ASP A 44 -21.30 -40.71 23.55
CA ASP A 44 -20.76 -41.43 22.40
C ASP A 44 -21.76 -41.34 21.22
N ASP A 45 -21.31 -41.84 20.07
CA ASP A 45 -22.07 -42.48 18.98
C ASP A 45 -22.32 -41.78 17.61
N ALA A 46 -21.84 -42.53 16.61
CA ALA A 46 -22.36 -42.73 15.25
C ALA A 46 -21.85 -41.83 14.10
N VAL A 47 -20.76 -42.32 13.50
CA VAL A 47 -20.32 -42.11 12.12
C VAL A 47 -21.32 -42.72 11.11
N PRO A 48 -21.58 -42.04 9.97
CA PRO A 48 -21.85 -42.76 8.73
C PRO A 48 -20.77 -42.47 7.67
N GLN A 49 -20.19 -43.55 7.16
CA GLN A 49 -19.28 -43.58 6.01
C GLN A 49 -20.07 -43.31 4.73
N HIS A 50 -19.60 -42.39 3.87
CA HIS A 50 -19.98 -42.41 2.45
C HIS A 50 -18.87 -41.85 1.55
N HIS A 51 -18.12 -42.79 0.98
CA HIS A 51 -17.61 -42.88 -0.38
C HIS A 51 -16.88 -41.70 -1.04
N ASP A 52 -15.61 -41.98 -1.33
CA ASP A 52 -14.72 -41.40 -2.33
C ASP A 52 -15.40 -40.81 -3.56
N ARG A 53 -15.14 -39.53 -3.81
CA ARG A 53 -15.12 -38.96 -5.16
C ARG A 53 -13.83 -38.20 -5.39
N HIS A 54 -12.88 -38.93 -5.96
CA HIS A 54 -11.72 -38.39 -6.65
C HIS A 54 -12.18 -37.37 -7.71
N SER A 55 -11.87 -36.10 -7.51
CA SER A 55 -11.71 -35.15 -8.60
C SER A 55 -10.41 -34.38 -8.38
N GLY A 56 -9.38 -34.83 -9.08
CA GLY A 56 -8.07 -34.21 -9.08
C GLY A 56 -8.16 -32.77 -9.58
N ARG A 57 -8.21 -31.81 -8.66
CA ARG A 57 -8.02 -30.41 -8.99
C ARG A 57 -6.53 -30.11 -8.93
N ARG A 58 -5.84 -30.44 -10.03
CA ARG A 58 -4.50 -29.91 -10.36
C ARG A 58 -4.49 -28.41 -10.06
N THR A 59 -3.79 -28.02 -8.99
CA THR A 59 -3.41 -26.64 -8.76
C THR A 59 -2.47 -26.26 -9.89
N ARG A 60 -3.03 -25.64 -10.94
CA ARG A 60 -2.26 -24.85 -11.89
C ARG A 60 -1.65 -23.70 -11.10
N ARG A 61 -0.50 -23.97 -10.47
CA ARG A 61 0.44 -22.95 -10.03
C ARG A 61 0.69 -22.09 -11.26
N SER A 62 0.30 -20.83 -11.12
CA SER A 62 0.51 -19.74 -12.06
C SER A 62 1.93 -19.83 -12.63
N SER A 63 2.03 -20.32 -13.87
CA SER A 63 3.21 -20.24 -14.70
C SER A 63 3.38 -18.78 -15.16
N TRP A 64 3.85 -17.94 -14.25
CA TRP A 64 4.45 -16.64 -14.55
C TRP A 64 5.88 -16.70 -14.03
N GLY A 65 6.78 -17.26 -14.83
CA GLY A 65 8.18 -17.41 -14.46
C GLY A 65 8.96 -18.40 -15.32
N ALA A 66 8.71 -18.42 -16.63
CA ALA A 66 9.54 -19.18 -17.57
C ALA A 66 9.44 -18.56 -18.98
N HIS A 67 9.63 -17.23 -19.08
CA HIS A 67 9.94 -16.61 -20.36
C HIS A 67 11.40 -16.15 -20.31
N GLY A 68 12.23 -16.87 -21.05
CA GLY A 68 13.61 -16.50 -21.35
C GLY A 68 14.58 -16.79 -20.22
N ALA A 69 15.05 -18.04 -20.13
CA ALA A 69 16.44 -18.25 -19.79
C ALA A 69 17.27 -17.64 -20.93
N SER A 70 17.37 -16.31 -20.96
CA SER A 70 18.35 -15.63 -21.78
C SER A 70 19.68 -16.19 -21.32
N ARG A 71 20.40 -16.84 -22.23
CA ARG A 71 21.83 -17.13 -22.09
C ARG A 71 22.46 -15.93 -21.39
N GLN A 72 22.78 -16.05 -20.10
CA GLN A 72 23.44 -14.98 -19.38
C GLN A 72 24.73 -14.76 -20.16
N LYS A 73 24.78 -13.67 -20.93
CA LYS A 73 26.04 -13.20 -21.48
C LYS A 73 26.86 -12.93 -20.23
N THR A 74 27.86 -13.76 -19.99
CA THR A 74 28.85 -13.52 -18.94
C THR A 74 29.35 -12.10 -19.17
N LEU A 75 29.11 -11.20 -18.21
CA LEU A 75 29.69 -9.87 -18.27
C LEU A 75 31.20 -10.06 -18.30
N ASP A 76 31.85 -9.45 -19.29
CA ASP A 76 33.29 -9.59 -19.49
C ASP A 76 34.06 -8.90 -18.34
N ASP A 77 33.53 -7.78 -17.83
CA ASP A 77 34.02 -7.07 -16.63
C ASP A 77 32.83 -6.48 -15.83
N PRO A 78 32.57 -6.95 -14.58
CA PRO A 78 31.56 -6.37 -13.69
C PRO A 78 31.78 -4.89 -13.34
N CYS A 79 33.03 -4.42 -13.40
CA CYS A 79 33.42 -3.05 -13.06
C CYS A 79 33.40 -2.09 -14.26
N ASP A 80 32.99 -2.54 -15.44
CA ASP A 80 32.90 -1.70 -16.64
C ASP A 80 31.74 -0.69 -16.53
N ILE A 81 32.10 0.56 -16.23
CA ILE A 81 31.17 1.69 -16.06
C ILE A 81 30.43 2.01 -17.37
N ASP A 82 31.10 1.93 -18.52
CA ASP A 82 30.49 2.31 -19.80
C ASP A 82 29.50 1.26 -20.27
N ALA A 83 29.82 -0.03 -20.10
CA ALA A 83 28.88 -1.12 -20.33
C ALA A 83 27.68 -1.04 -19.37
N CYS A 84 27.92 -0.74 -18.09
CA CYS A 84 26.85 -0.54 -17.10
C CYS A 84 25.93 0.63 -17.50
N ARG A 85 26.50 1.77 -17.92
CA ARG A 85 25.75 2.93 -18.40
C ARG A 85 24.91 2.59 -19.63
N GLU A 86 25.47 1.91 -20.62
CA GLU A 86 24.73 1.49 -21.81
C GLU A 86 23.57 0.55 -21.45
N ALA A 87 23.80 -0.39 -20.53
CA ALA A 87 22.76 -1.28 -20.03
C ALA A 87 21.66 -0.54 -19.24
N ALA A 88 22.02 0.52 -18.51
CA ALA A 88 21.08 1.37 -17.79
C ALA A 88 20.21 2.17 -18.76
N LEU A 89 20.81 2.79 -19.77
CA LEU A 89 20.08 3.55 -20.81
C LEU A 89 19.09 2.65 -21.55
N ARG A 90 19.51 1.44 -21.97
CA ARG A 90 18.59 0.46 -22.58
C ARG A 90 17.41 0.09 -21.67
N LEU A 91 17.63 0.03 -20.35
CA LEU A 91 16.55 -0.26 -19.38
C LEU A 91 15.56 0.90 -19.27
N LEU A 92 16.04 2.15 -19.37
CA LEU A 92 15.23 3.37 -19.32
C LEU A 92 14.47 3.61 -20.62
N ASP A 93 15.07 3.34 -21.78
CA ASP A 93 14.40 3.41 -23.09
C ASP A 93 13.16 2.50 -23.16
N CYS A 94 13.19 1.36 -22.45
CA CYS A 94 12.08 0.43 -22.42
C CYS A 94 10.94 0.87 -21.48
N SER A 95 11.27 1.50 -20.35
CA SER A 95 10.31 1.87 -19.30
C SER A 95 10.98 2.71 -18.23
N ASP A 96 10.26 3.72 -17.74
CA ASP A 96 10.62 4.47 -16.53
C ASP A 96 10.85 3.53 -15.34
N ARG A 97 11.82 3.89 -14.49
CA ARG A 97 12.20 3.16 -13.27
C ARG A 97 12.56 4.15 -12.17
N SER A 98 12.40 3.73 -10.91
CA SER A 98 13.08 4.40 -9.82
C SER A 98 14.59 4.11 -9.85
N SER A 99 15.38 4.97 -9.21
CA SER A 99 16.81 4.81 -9.00
C SER A 99 17.14 3.43 -8.41
N HIS A 100 16.47 3.05 -7.32
CA HIS A 100 16.64 1.75 -6.67
C HIS A 100 16.27 0.59 -7.61
N ALA A 101 15.15 0.67 -8.32
CA ALA A 101 14.75 -0.39 -9.24
C ALA A 101 15.73 -0.55 -10.42
N LEU A 102 16.33 0.56 -10.88
CA LEU A 102 17.36 0.52 -11.91
C LEU A 102 18.65 -0.12 -11.36
N ARG A 103 19.11 0.32 -10.18
CA ARG A 103 20.26 -0.24 -9.48
C ARG A 103 20.16 -1.75 -9.30
N GLU A 104 19.07 -2.23 -8.71
CA GLU A 104 18.82 -3.67 -8.49
C GLU A 104 18.83 -4.46 -9.80
N ARG A 105 18.38 -3.84 -10.90
CA ARG A 105 18.41 -4.47 -12.23
C ARG A 105 19.81 -4.53 -12.82
N LEU A 106 20.67 -3.56 -12.54
CA LEU A 106 22.08 -3.57 -12.95
C LEU A 106 22.86 -4.63 -12.16
N ILE A 107 22.70 -4.66 -10.84
CA ILE A 107 23.30 -5.69 -9.98
C ILE A 107 22.81 -7.09 -10.39
N GLY A 108 21.50 -7.26 -10.65
CA GLY A 108 20.94 -8.52 -11.13
C GLY A 108 21.43 -8.94 -12.53
N LYS A 109 21.98 -8.02 -13.33
CA LYS A 109 22.68 -8.32 -14.59
C LYS A 109 24.14 -8.74 -14.36
N GLY A 110 24.70 -8.49 -13.18
CA GLY A 110 26.04 -8.88 -12.75
C GLY A 110 27.06 -7.74 -12.69
N TYR A 111 26.65 -6.48 -12.74
CA TYR A 111 27.54 -5.35 -12.52
C TYR A 111 27.87 -5.18 -11.04
N ASP A 112 29.05 -4.64 -10.74
CA ASP A 112 29.45 -4.28 -9.39
C ASP A 112 28.51 -3.23 -8.78
N GLU A 113 28.30 -3.34 -7.47
CA GLU A 113 27.38 -2.48 -6.72
C GLU A 113 27.82 -1.01 -6.76
N THR A 114 29.12 -0.74 -6.60
CA THR A 114 29.66 0.62 -6.61
C THR A 114 29.57 1.26 -7.99
N VAL A 115 29.75 0.45 -9.05
CA VAL A 115 29.59 0.89 -10.43
C VAL A 115 28.13 1.20 -10.74
N ALA A 116 27.20 0.32 -10.36
CA ALA A 116 25.77 0.56 -10.52
C ALA A 116 25.33 1.85 -9.80
N ASP A 117 25.79 2.06 -8.57
CA ASP A 117 25.51 3.28 -7.79
C ASP A 117 26.03 4.53 -8.49
N SER A 118 27.29 4.53 -8.93
CA SER A 118 27.89 5.68 -9.62
C SER A 118 27.14 6.04 -10.91
N VAL A 119 26.69 5.03 -11.68
CA VAL A 119 25.92 5.24 -12.90
C VAL A 119 24.53 5.79 -12.58
N VAL A 120 23.83 5.24 -11.58
CA VAL A 120 22.50 5.71 -11.18
C VAL A 120 22.55 7.15 -10.68
N VAL A 121 23.53 7.49 -9.83
CA VAL A 121 23.74 8.87 -9.37
C VAL A 121 23.95 9.80 -10.55
N ARG A 122 24.84 9.44 -11.49
CA ARG A 122 25.12 10.28 -12.66
C ARG A 122 23.90 10.47 -13.54
N LEU A 123 23.09 9.42 -13.74
CA LEU A 123 21.86 9.48 -14.53
C LEU A 123 20.79 10.37 -13.86
N ALA A 124 20.72 10.38 -12.52
CA ALA A 124 19.86 11.29 -11.78
C ALA A 124 20.33 12.75 -11.90
N GLU A 125 21.63 13.01 -11.79
CA GLU A 125 22.20 14.37 -11.95
C GLU A 125 21.90 15.00 -13.32
N VAL A 126 21.92 14.20 -14.39
CA VAL A 126 21.59 14.67 -15.75
C VAL A 126 20.09 14.65 -16.04
N GLY A 127 19.25 14.29 -15.05
CA GLY A 127 17.79 14.32 -15.16
C GLY A 127 17.15 13.18 -15.94
N LEU A 128 17.90 12.11 -16.25
CA LEU A 128 17.36 10.91 -16.90
C LEU A 128 16.61 10.01 -15.91
N ILE A 129 16.92 10.11 -14.63
CA ILE A 129 16.16 9.50 -13.54
C ILE A 129 15.55 10.60 -12.70
N ASN A 130 14.26 10.51 -12.45
CA ASN A 130 13.55 11.39 -11.55
C ASN A 130 12.57 10.57 -10.71
N ASP A 131 12.98 10.24 -9.49
CA ASP A 131 12.17 9.42 -8.59
C ASP A 131 10.87 10.11 -8.16
N GLU A 132 10.87 11.44 -8.07
CA GLU A 132 9.65 12.19 -7.72
C GLU A 132 8.62 12.10 -8.84
N ALA A 133 9.04 12.37 -10.09
CA ALA A 133 8.18 12.21 -11.25
C ALA A 133 7.70 10.77 -11.42
N TYR A 134 8.58 9.79 -11.14
CA TYR A 134 8.22 8.38 -11.12
C TYR A 134 7.18 8.07 -10.04
N ALA A 135 7.37 8.55 -8.80
CA ALA A 135 6.41 8.35 -7.72
C ALA A 135 5.03 8.93 -8.07
N GLN A 136 4.98 10.14 -8.63
CA GLN A 136 3.75 10.75 -9.10
C GLN A 136 3.07 9.94 -10.21
N SER A 137 3.84 9.36 -11.14
CA SER A 137 3.29 8.49 -12.19
C SER A 137 2.67 7.21 -11.62
N VAL A 138 3.29 6.63 -10.59
CA VAL A 138 2.76 5.48 -9.86
C VAL A 138 1.47 5.84 -9.12
N VAL A 139 1.40 7.00 -8.47
CA VAL A 139 0.17 7.49 -7.84
C VAL A 139 -0.97 7.59 -8.86
N ARG A 140 -0.73 8.20 -10.02
CA ARG A 140 -1.73 8.28 -11.10
C ARG A 140 -2.18 6.90 -11.57
N TYR A 141 -1.24 5.98 -11.74
CA TYR A 141 -1.54 4.57 -12.08
C TYR A 141 -2.41 3.90 -11.01
N CYS A 142 -2.11 4.10 -9.73
CA CYS A 142 -2.88 3.56 -8.60
C CYS A 142 -4.31 4.13 -8.56
N ALA A 143 -4.47 5.44 -8.76
CA ALA A 143 -5.76 6.10 -8.84
C ALA A 143 -6.64 5.53 -9.96
N GLY A 144 -6.07 5.33 -11.17
CA GLY A 144 -6.78 4.68 -12.28
C GLY A 144 -7.21 3.23 -11.97
N ARG A 145 -6.54 2.57 -11.02
CA ARG A 145 -6.85 1.24 -10.50
C ARG A 145 -7.74 1.26 -9.24
N MET A 146 -8.19 2.45 -8.84
CA MET A 146 -8.98 2.76 -7.63
C MET A 146 -8.33 2.26 -6.34
N LEU A 147 -7.00 2.35 -6.23
CA LEU A 147 -6.30 2.09 -4.98
C LEU A 147 -6.49 3.28 -4.04
N GLY A 148 -6.51 2.99 -2.73
CA GLY A 148 -6.48 4.01 -1.69
C GLY A 148 -5.06 4.33 -1.25
N GLU A 149 -4.95 5.18 -0.24
CA GLU A 149 -3.68 5.66 0.32
C GLU A 149 -2.73 4.51 0.69
N ARG A 150 -3.19 3.57 1.52
CA ARG A 150 -2.39 2.42 1.97
C ARG A 150 -2.01 1.50 0.82
N GLY A 151 -2.93 1.30 -0.13
CA GLY A 151 -2.66 0.50 -1.32
C GLY A 151 -1.58 1.13 -2.20
N THR A 152 -1.60 2.46 -2.32
CA THR A 152 -0.64 3.23 -3.11
C THR A 152 0.74 3.26 -2.47
N LEU A 153 0.83 3.41 -1.15
CA LEU A 153 2.10 3.28 -0.41
C LEU A 153 2.75 1.91 -0.62
N LEU A 154 1.96 0.83 -0.54
CA LEU A 154 2.48 -0.52 -0.76
C LEU A 154 2.98 -0.70 -2.20
N GLU A 155 2.28 -0.14 -3.19
CA GLU A 155 2.70 -0.21 -4.59
C GLU A 155 3.98 0.60 -4.86
N LEU A 156 4.13 1.79 -4.27
CA LEU A 156 5.35 2.60 -4.35
C LEU A 156 6.54 1.86 -3.73
N SER A 157 6.37 1.29 -2.54
CA SER A 157 7.40 0.47 -1.89
C SER A 157 7.78 -0.75 -2.74
N ARG A 158 6.79 -1.46 -3.30
CA ARG A 158 7.02 -2.61 -4.20
C ARG A 158 7.79 -2.22 -5.46
N LYS A 159 7.64 -0.98 -5.92
CA LYS A 159 8.36 -0.43 -7.07
C LYS A 159 9.73 0.15 -6.72
N GLY A 160 10.14 0.08 -5.46
CA GLY A 160 11.44 0.58 -5.00
C GLY A 160 11.51 2.10 -5.01
N VAL A 161 10.41 2.80 -4.69
CA VAL A 161 10.48 4.23 -4.39
C VAL A 161 10.94 4.39 -2.94
N ASP A 162 11.84 5.35 -2.69
CA ASP A 162 12.27 5.69 -1.33
C ASP A 162 11.06 5.93 -0.41
N ARG A 163 11.18 5.53 0.86
CA ARG A 163 10.09 5.57 1.83
C ARG A 163 9.61 6.99 2.09
N ALA A 164 10.52 7.95 2.27
CA ALA A 164 10.16 9.33 2.55
C ALA A 164 9.48 9.96 1.34
N LEU A 165 10.03 9.72 0.15
CA LEU A 165 9.45 10.20 -1.10
C LEU A 165 8.08 9.56 -1.40
N ALA A 166 7.91 8.27 -1.13
CA ALA A 166 6.64 7.58 -1.28
C ALA A 166 5.57 8.19 -0.35
N GLN A 167 5.95 8.46 0.91
CA GLN A 167 5.04 9.11 1.86
C GLN A 167 4.68 10.53 1.42
N GLN A 168 5.64 11.30 0.93
CA GLN A 168 5.41 12.65 0.41
C GLN A 168 4.44 12.62 -0.78
N ALA A 169 4.68 11.78 -1.78
CA ALA A 169 3.83 11.67 -2.97
C ALA A 169 2.39 11.26 -2.60
N VAL A 170 2.25 10.37 -1.62
CA VAL A 170 0.94 9.93 -1.12
C VAL A 170 0.23 11.03 -0.32
N ASN A 171 0.94 11.77 0.54
CA ASN A 171 0.37 12.90 1.27
C ASN A 171 -0.13 13.98 0.29
N GLN A 172 0.68 14.35 -0.70
CA GLN A 172 0.27 15.30 -1.74
C GLN A 172 -1.00 14.83 -2.48
N ALA A 173 -1.07 13.53 -2.82
CA ALA A 173 -2.25 12.96 -3.48
C ALA A 173 -3.50 12.92 -2.59
N ARG A 174 -3.32 12.68 -1.29
CA ARG A 174 -4.40 12.75 -0.29
C ARG A 174 -4.94 14.17 -0.20
N ASP A 175 -4.06 15.14 -0.06
CA ASP A 175 -4.42 16.56 0.11
C ASP A 175 -5.08 17.11 -1.18
N ALA A 176 -4.71 16.57 -2.34
CA ALA A 176 -5.35 16.84 -3.63
C ALA A 176 -6.68 16.07 -3.87
N GLY A 177 -7.16 15.27 -2.90
CA GLY A 177 -8.43 14.54 -3.00
C GLY A 177 -8.43 13.28 -3.89
N VAL A 178 -7.27 12.87 -4.42
CA VAL A 178 -7.15 11.76 -5.39
C VAL A 178 -7.73 10.44 -4.86
N PHE A 179 -7.50 10.14 -3.58
CA PHE A 179 -7.99 8.90 -2.97
C PHE A 179 -9.49 8.93 -2.66
N ILE A 180 -10.04 10.12 -2.38
CA ILE A 180 -11.48 10.32 -2.21
C ILE A 180 -12.17 10.00 -3.54
N ASP A 181 -11.71 10.61 -4.63
CA ASP A 181 -12.25 10.36 -5.98
C ASP A 181 -12.15 8.88 -6.36
N SER A 182 -11.01 8.26 -6.06
CA SER A 182 -10.78 6.83 -6.30
C SER A 182 -11.76 5.93 -5.52
N ALA A 183 -12.09 6.29 -4.28
CA ALA A 183 -13.06 5.56 -3.46
C ALA A 183 -14.50 5.72 -3.99
N TRP A 184 -14.87 6.93 -4.41
CA TRP A 184 -16.17 7.18 -5.05
C TRP A 184 -16.34 6.40 -6.34
N GLU A 185 -15.32 6.39 -7.20
CA GLU A 185 -15.35 5.62 -8.45
C GLU A 185 -15.46 4.11 -8.17
N LEU A 186 -14.73 3.60 -7.16
CA LEU A 186 -14.88 2.23 -6.71
C LEU A 186 -16.32 1.94 -6.24
N GLY A 187 -16.89 2.83 -5.43
CA GLY A 187 -18.25 2.75 -4.92
C GLY A 187 -19.28 2.67 -6.04
N ARG A 188 -19.20 3.57 -7.02
CA ARG A 188 -20.09 3.59 -8.20
C ARG A 188 -20.01 2.28 -8.99
N ARG A 189 -18.80 1.77 -9.26
CA ARG A 189 -18.63 0.49 -9.98
C ARG A 189 -19.20 -0.70 -9.21
N VAL A 190 -19.02 -0.74 -7.88
CA VAL A 190 -19.60 -1.79 -7.05
C VAL A 190 -21.13 -1.66 -7.02
N ALA A 191 -21.66 -0.46 -6.85
CA ALA A 191 -23.10 -0.19 -6.83
C ALA A 191 -23.79 -0.67 -8.10
N MET A 192 -23.21 -0.39 -9.28
CA MET A 192 -23.71 -0.87 -10.57
C MET A 192 -23.67 -2.40 -10.68
N ARG A 193 -22.52 -3.02 -10.38
CA ARG A 193 -22.34 -4.48 -10.50
C ARG A 193 -23.16 -5.30 -9.51
N THR A 194 -23.65 -4.67 -8.46
CA THR A 194 -24.43 -5.31 -7.39
C THR A 194 -25.87 -4.81 -7.35
N ALA A 195 -26.33 -4.14 -8.41
CA ALA A 195 -27.72 -3.75 -8.55
C ALA A 195 -28.64 -5.00 -8.44
N GLY A 196 -29.75 -4.86 -7.72
CA GLY A 196 -30.71 -5.95 -7.48
C GLY A 196 -30.34 -6.91 -6.34
N LEU A 197 -29.15 -6.80 -5.74
CA LEU A 197 -28.82 -7.55 -4.53
C LEU A 197 -29.33 -6.85 -3.27
N ASP A 198 -29.49 -7.62 -2.20
CA ASP A 198 -29.80 -7.11 -0.87
C ASP A 198 -28.83 -5.99 -0.43
N PRO A 199 -29.32 -4.87 0.15
CA PRO A 199 -28.49 -3.73 0.55
C PRO A 199 -27.30 -4.09 1.44
N GLN A 200 -27.47 -5.03 2.38
CA GLN A 200 -26.40 -5.46 3.29
C GLN A 200 -25.30 -6.21 2.51
N VAL A 201 -25.69 -7.04 1.54
CA VAL A 201 -24.75 -7.74 0.65
C VAL A 201 -23.96 -6.75 -0.20
N ARG A 202 -24.63 -5.72 -0.74
CA ARG A 202 -23.98 -4.67 -1.54
C ARG A 202 -22.93 -3.92 -0.71
N ARG A 203 -23.31 -3.48 0.49
CA ARG A 203 -22.41 -2.81 1.45
C ARG A 203 -21.21 -3.70 1.80
N ARG A 204 -21.43 -4.96 2.16
CA ARG A 204 -20.34 -5.90 2.48
C ARG A 204 -19.35 -6.06 1.32
N ARG A 205 -19.84 -6.15 0.07
CA ARG A 205 -18.98 -6.26 -1.12
C ARG A 205 -18.15 -5.00 -1.35
N PHE A 206 -18.75 -3.82 -1.15
CA PHE A 206 -18.03 -2.55 -1.25
C PHE A 206 -16.91 -2.45 -0.21
N TRP A 207 -17.23 -2.68 1.08
CA TRP A 207 -16.24 -2.66 2.16
C TRP A 207 -15.10 -3.66 1.92
N SER A 208 -15.44 -4.88 1.48
CA SER A 208 -14.44 -5.90 1.14
C SER A 208 -13.52 -5.45 -0.01
N ALA A 209 -14.07 -4.79 -1.02
CA ALA A 209 -13.29 -4.26 -2.14
C ALA A 209 -12.41 -3.08 -1.70
N GLY A 210 -12.97 -2.12 -0.97
CA GLY A 210 -12.28 -0.94 -0.46
C GLY A 210 -11.12 -1.31 0.47
N GLY A 211 -11.34 -2.25 1.39
CA GLY A 211 -10.32 -2.73 2.31
C GLY A 211 -9.13 -3.37 1.59
N ARG A 212 -9.37 -4.24 0.58
CA ARG A 212 -8.30 -4.81 -0.25
C ARG A 212 -7.56 -3.78 -1.09
N LYS A 213 -8.24 -2.69 -1.47
CA LYS A 213 -7.66 -1.57 -2.22
C LYS A 213 -6.89 -0.59 -1.34
N GLY A 214 -6.99 -0.72 -0.02
CA GLY A 214 -6.25 0.10 0.94
C GLY A 214 -6.83 1.51 1.12
N HIS A 215 -8.15 1.65 0.96
CA HIS A 215 -8.85 2.90 1.29
C HIS A 215 -8.98 3.10 2.80
N SER A 216 -9.01 4.37 3.24
CA SER A 216 -9.28 4.73 4.63
C SER A 216 -10.69 4.30 5.02
N PRO A 217 -10.91 3.75 6.23
CA PRO A 217 -12.25 3.42 6.72
C PRO A 217 -13.22 4.60 6.71
N ASP A 218 -12.73 5.81 6.97
CA ASP A 218 -13.59 6.99 7.03
C ASP A 218 -14.16 7.34 5.66
N VAL A 219 -13.32 7.39 4.64
CA VAL A 219 -13.75 7.62 3.25
C VAL A 219 -14.71 6.52 2.78
N LEU A 220 -14.46 5.25 3.16
CA LEU A 220 -15.37 4.15 2.83
C LEU A 220 -16.71 4.29 3.53
N ARG A 221 -16.77 4.78 4.76
CA ARG A 221 -18.03 5.02 5.47
C ARG A 221 -18.87 6.07 4.74
N ASP A 222 -18.28 7.21 4.39
CA ASP A 222 -18.97 8.30 3.70
C ASP A 222 -19.54 7.85 2.34
N VAL A 223 -18.72 7.15 1.54
CA VAL A 223 -19.16 6.59 0.25
C VAL A 223 -20.23 5.51 0.45
N SER A 224 -20.09 4.69 1.49
CA SER A 224 -21.05 3.63 1.82
C SER A 224 -22.42 4.19 2.14
N GLU A 225 -22.48 5.22 2.99
CA GLU A 225 -23.71 5.89 3.40
C GLU A 225 -24.39 6.57 2.21
N SER A 226 -23.63 7.25 1.35
CA SER A 226 -24.19 7.94 0.20
C SER A 226 -24.73 7.00 -0.90
N LEU A 227 -24.00 5.92 -1.21
CA LEU A 227 -24.33 5.05 -2.35
C LEU A 227 -25.15 3.82 -2.01
N PHE A 228 -25.09 3.37 -0.75
CA PHE A 228 -25.73 2.14 -0.28
C PHE A 228 -26.60 2.34 0.96
N GLY A 229 -26.72 3.57 1.47
CA GLY A 229 -27.69 3.91 2.51
C GLY A 229 -29.12 3.75 2.00
N ASP A 230 -30.03 3.46 2.93
CA ASP A 230 -31.45 3.47 2.63
C ASP A 230 -31.86 4.93 2.42
N ARG A 231 -32.29 5.28 1.19
CA ARG A 231 -32.97 6.57 1.01
C ARG A 231 -34.30 6.47 1.75
N PRO A 232 -34.62 7.37 2.69
CA PRO A 232 -36.00 7.50 3.12
C PRO A 232 -36.84 7.84 1.88
N GLN A 233 -37.89 7.04 1.65
CA GLN A 233 -38.92 7.33 0.64
C GLN A 233 -39.79 8.49 1.12
#